data_AF-A0A7R9AAZ9-F1
#
_entry.id   AF-A0A7R9AAZ9-F1
#
_cell.length_a   1.000
_cell.length_b   1.000
_cell.length_c   1.000
_cell.angle_alpha   90.00
_cell.angle_beta   90.00
_cell.angle_gamma   90.00
#
_symmetry.space_group_name_H-M   'P 1'
#
loop_
_entity.id
_entity.type
_entity.pdbx_description
1 polymer ?
#
loop_
_entity_poly.entity_id
_entity_poly.type
_entity_poly.pdbx_seq_one_letter_code
_entity_poly.pdbx_strand_id
1 'polypeptide(L)'
;MASSADQREALRKLPEGLKRPHSSVQLQERLRDVTIPDGIRHDAFLLKFLQARDYDLDKAEKMFRAVSAPSFRKPQSSRKSEDARSRFKKVSGMDGCTSESARDPRTNETDPEEVYLDGITRTSVFVKHLEWREKWRPEYLRDEWKVPEVLQIYASSGFLGHDFKGSPVMFADQGGMDLKGILSCVSKEDYIRWVIRKFEQSRQKMRLEHADESGPASQFVMIFELQGWSFSSVFSKAVLDVSSAIGEMQEANYPEHLQRAYFLNVPWFFTMALNIVKPFLHRATLDKIVFLGGKDQYVPVLTQAIPKEILPKFWGGTRVDEDGDPKCPSVIGKGGKVPKSLYRRNKNEKEAEEKEQEKEEPGGEREGVKILRSGEALNLECRVSHPGSLLSWKFSTEEEGLEYSVLRLEDGKPKDNHSEAVSERPVKERERVDSHRGTVSGEILLQEPGLYCLRFHSESSSDRLNYSIAVALPPAPL
;
A
#
# COMPACT_ATOMS: atom_id res chain seq x y z
N MET A 1 -56.00 -7.97 -14.27
CA MET A 1 -54.60 -8.43 -14.45
C MET A 1 -54.18 -8.01 -15.85
N ALA A 2 -53.19 -7.14 -15.99
CA ALA A 2 -52.71 -6.70 -17.29
C ALA A 2 -51.96 -7.86 -18.00
N SER A 3 -52.03 -7.93 -19.33
CA SER A 3 -51.42 -9.03 -20.09
C SER A 3 -49.88 -8.92 -20.10
N SER A 4 -49.19 -10.03 -20.38
CA SER A 4 -47.72 -10.05 -20.55
C SER A 4 -47.20 -9.07 -21.61
N ALA A 5 -48.05 -8.63 -22.55
CA ALA A 5 -47.69 -7.63 -23.55
C ALA A 5 -47.74 -6.21 -22.97
N ASP A 6 -48.74 -5.91 -22.13
CA ASP A 6 -48.92 -4.60 -21.49
C ASP A 6 -47.82 -4.30 -20.48
N GLN A 7 -47.30 -5.32 -19.80
CA GLN A 7 -46.14 -5.18 -18.90
C GLN A 7 -44.84 -4.87 -19.65
N ARG A 8 -44.66 -5.41 -20.87
CA ARG A 8 -43.46 -5.14 -21.70
C ARG A 8 -43.50 -3.72 -22.31
N GLU A 9 -44.68 -3.25 -22.67
CA GLU A 9 -44.92 -1.88 -23.15
C GLU A 9 -44.66 -0.84 -22.04
N ALA A 10 -45.08 -1.14 -20.80
CA ALA A 10 -44.87 -0.29 -19.63
C ALA A 10 -43.38 -0.20 -19.23
N LEU A 11 -42.62 -1.30 -19.35
CA LEU A 11 -41.18 -1.35 -19.07
C LEU A 11 -40.35 -0.55 -20.07
N ARG A 12 -40.80 -0.42 -21.33
CA ARG A 12 -40.14 0.42 -22.36
C ARG A 12 -40.23 1.91 -22.09
N LYS A 13 -41.25 2.36 -21.34
CA LYS A 13 -41.55 3.76 -21.07
C LYS A 13 -40.91 4.30 -19.79
N LEU A 14 -40.14 3.50 -19.06
CA LEU A 14 -39.47 3.93 -17.82
C LEU A 14 -38.29 4.88 -18.11
N PRO A 15 -38.11 5.94 -17.30
CA PRO A 15 -36.98 6.87 -17.42
C PRO A 15 -35.64 6.13 -17.24
N GLU A 16 -34.59 6.58 -17.91
CA GLU A 16 -33.30 5.85 -18.04
C GLU A 16 -32.64 5.46 -16.71
N GLY A 17 -32.91 6.20 -15.62
CA GLY A 17 -32.45 5.86 -14.28
C GLY A 17 -33.06 4.56 -13.71
N LEU A 18 -34.28 4.18 -14.14
CA LEU A 18 -35.00 2.99 -13.67
C LEU A 18 -34.82 1.73 -14.56
N LYS A 19 -34.13 1.83 -15.71
CA LYS A 19 -33.77 0.66 -16.53
C LYS A 19 -32.65 -0.20 -15.94
N ARG A 20 -31.90 0.36 -14.97
CA ARG A 20 -30.68 -0.19 -14.37
C ARG A 20 -30.89 -1.47 -13.51
N PRO A 21 -31.98 -1.60 -12.72
CA PRO A 21 -32.27 -2.84 -12.00
C PRO A 21 -32.85 -3.94 -12.91
N HIS A 22 -33.61 -3.56 -13.94
CA HIS A 22 -34.28 -4.52 -14.83
C HIS A 22 -33.32 -5.28 -15.76
N SER A 23 -32.27 -4.62 -16.25
CA SER A 23 -31.26 -5.26 -17.11
C SER A 23 -30.38 -6.27 -16.36
N SER A 24 -30.08 -6.03 -15.07
CA SER A 24 -29.37 -7.00 -14.21
C SER A 24 -30.16 -8.31 -14.07
N VAL A 25 -31.46 -8.18 -13.75
CA VAL A 25 -32.37 -9.33 -13.63
C VAL A 25 -32.49 -10.07 -14.95
N GLN A 26 -32.65 -9.36 -16.07
CA GLN A 26 -32.75 -9.97 -17.40
C GLN A 26 -31.47 -10.71 -17.82
N LEU A 27 -30.30 -10.15 -17.53
CA LEU A 27 -29.02 -10.81 -17.79
C LEU A 27 -28.84 -12.05 -16.89
N GLN A 28 -29.27 -11.96 -15.64
CA GLN A 28 -29.28 -13.10 -14.71
C GLN A 28 -30.19 -14.24 -15.21
N GLU A 29 -31.36 -13.92 -15.77
CA GLU A 29 -32.26 -14.92 -16.36
C GLU A 29 -31.63 -15.62 -17.57
N ARG A 30 -30.92 -14.87 -18.42
CA ARG A 30 -30.26 -15.42 -19.61
C ARG A 30 -29.05 -16.28 -19.29
N LEU A 31 -28.41 -16.05 -18.14
CA LEU A 31 -27.23 -16.79 -17.69
C LEU A 31 -27.57 -17.90 -16.68
N ARG A 32 -28.84 -18.30 -16.54
CA ARG A 32 -29.29 -19.37 -15.63
C ARG A 32 -28.64 -20.72 -15.92
N ASP A 33 -28.16 -20.95 -17.14
CA ASP A 33 -27.45 -22.16 -17.54
C ASP A 33 -25.98 -22.20 -17.11
N VAL A 34 -25.43 -21.08 -16.62
CA VAL A 34 -24.05 -20.97 -16.14
C VAL A 34 -24.00 -21.01 -14.62
N THR A 35 -23.20 -21.90 -14.05
CA THR A 35 -22.98 -21.96 -12.59
C THR A 35 -21.99 -20.89 -12.16
N ILE A 36 -22.48 -19.83 -11.54
CA ILE A 36 -21.65 -18.80 -10.89
C ILE A 36 -21.33 -19.31 -9.46
N PRO A 37 -20.06 -19.32 -9.01
CA PRO A 37 -19.71 -19.77 -7.66
C PRO A 37 -20.43 -18.97 -6.56
N ASP A 38 -20.88 -19.66 -5.53
CA ASP A 38 -21.53 -19.04 -4.36
C ASP A 38 -20.61 -18.00 -3.70
N GLY A 39 -21.18 -16.83 -3.36
CA GLY A 39 -20.47 -15.69 -2.74
C GLY A 39 -20.32 -14.46 -3.64
N ILE A 40 -20.55 -14.60 -4.95
CA ILE A 40 -20.67 -13.48 -5.89
C ILE A 40 -22.15 -13.11 -6.00
N ARG A 41 -22.61 -12.07 -5.27
CA ARG A 41 -23.98 -11.57 -5.44
C ARG A 41 -24.20 -11.17 -6.90
N HIS A 42 -25.17 -11.83 -7.55
CA HIS A 42 -25.47 -11.75 -8.99
C HIS A 42 -25.53 -10.31 -9.52
N ASP A 43 -26.13 -9.37 -8.77
CA ASP A 43 -26.40 -8.05 -9.33
C ASP A 43 -25.15 -7.21 -9.55
N ALA A 44 -24.33 -6.96 -8.52
CA ALA A 44 -23.15 -6.11 -8.67
C ALA A 44 -22.08 -6.70 -9.61
N PHE A 45 -22.09 -8.02 -9.80
CA PHE A 45 -21.19 -8.73 -10.70
C PHE A 45 -21.65 -8.64 -12.15
N LEU A 46 -22.93 -8.94 -12.42
CA LEU A 46 -23.53 -8.82 -13.74
C LEU A 46 -23.63 -7.35 -14.19
N LEU A 47 -23.81 -6.42 -13.24
CA LEU A 47 -23.82 -4.99 -13.52
C LEU A 47 -22.51 -4.52 -14.18
N LYS A 48 -21.37 -5.13 -13.86
CA LYS A 48 -20.09 -4.75 -14.48
C LYS A 48 -20.03 -5.11 -15.96
N PHE A 49 -20.63 -6.23 -16.36
CA PHE A 49 -20.74 -6.61 -17.77
C PHE A 49 -21.73 -5.73 -18.52
N LEU A 50 -22.84 -5.38 -17.85
CA LEU A 50 -23.81 -4.43 -18.38
C LEU A 50 -23.18 -3.05 -18.56
N GLN A 51 -22.51 -2.51 -17.53
CA GLN A 51 -21.80 -1.23 -17.60
C GLN A 51 -20.71 -1.23 -18.68
N ALA A 52 -19.98 -2.33 -18.85
CA ALA A 52 -18.95 -2.44 -19.89
C ALA A 52 -19.53 -2.43 -21.31
N ARG A 53 -20.84 -2.62 -21.48
CA ARG A 53 -21.53 -2.69 -22.77
C ARG A 53 -22.76 -1.78 -22.82
N ASP A 54 -22.74 -0.68 -22.07
CA ASP A 54 -23.82 0.32 -22.03
C ASP A 54 -25.22 -0.28 -21.81
N TYR A 55 -25.27 -1.30 -20.95
CA TYR A 55 -26.47 -2.07 -20.61
C TYR A 55 -27.11 -2.83 -21.79
N ASP A 56 -26.36 -3.06 -22.87
CA ASP A 56 -26.72 -3.96 -23.97
C ASP A 56 -26.63 -5.43 -23.51
N LEU A 57 -27.79 -6.08 -23.38
CA LEU A 57 -27.92 -7.44 -22.85
C LEU A 57 -27.22 -8.49 -23.71
N ASP A 58 -27.32 -8.39 -25.04
CA ASP A 58 -26.76 -9.38 -25.96
C ASP A 58 -25.22 -9.30 -25.95
N LYS A 59 -24.67 -8.08 -25.92
CA LYS A 59 -23.23 -7.86 -25.83
C LYS A 59 -22.67 -8.23 -24.45
N ALA A 60 -23.39 -7.90 -23.37
CA ALA A 60 -23.00 -8.25 -22.01
C ALA A 60 -23.01 -9.77 -21.79
N GLU A 61 -24.03 -10.47 -22.28
CA GLU A 61 -24.10 -11.94 -22.24
C GLU A 61 -22.98 -12.58 -23.07
N LYS A 62 -22.75 -12.12 -24.30
CA LYS A 62 -21.68 -12.64 -25.16
C LYS A 62 -20.31 -12.45 -24.51
N MET A 63 -20.07 -11.30 -23.89
CA MET A 63 -18.86 -11.01 -23.13
C MET A 63 -18.73 -11.94 -21.91
N PHE A 64 -19.80 -12.09 -21.13
CA PHE A 64 -19.83 -12.98 -19.98
C PHE A 64 -19.49 -14.42 -20.37
N ARG A 65 -20.12 -14.95 -21.42
CA ARG A 65 -19.90 -16.32 -21.89
C ARG A 65 -18.51 -16.52 -22.49
N ALA A 66 -17.98 -15.53 -23.22
CA ALA A 66 -16.63 -15.58 -23.74
C ALA A 66 -15.58 -15.65 -22.63
N VAL A 67 -15.78 -14.90 -21.54
CA VAL A 67 -14.89 -14.90 -20.37
C VAL A 67 -15.07 -16.15 -19.50
N SER A 68 -16.29 -16.69 -19.43
CA SER A 68 -16.63 -17.86 -18.60
C SER A 68 -16.37 -19.21 -19.29
N ALA A 69 -16.09 -19.21 -20.60
CA ALA A 69 -15.91 -20.40 -21.41
C ALA A 69 -14.80 -21.37 -20.94
N PRO A 70 -13.67 -20.91 -20.36
CA PRO A 70 -12.64 -21.81 -19.84
C PRO A 70 -12.96 -22.40 -18.46
N SER A 71 -13.70 -21.70 -17.60
CA SER A 71 -13.71 -21.97 -16.15
C SER A 71 -14.98 -22.62 -15.60
N PHE A 72 -16.08 -22.69 -16.36
CA PHE A 72 -17.40 -23.08 -15.81
C PHE A 72 -18.16 -24.15 -16.61
N ARG A 73 -17.51 -24.94 -17.47
CA ARG A 73 -18.15 -26.12 -18.07
C ARG A 73 -18.23 -27.27 -17.05
N LYS A 74 -19.44 -27.79 -16.82
CA LYS A 74 -19.59 -29.15 -16.26
C LYS A 74 -18.79 -30.13 -17.14
N PRO A 75 -18.06 -31.09 -16.56
CA PRO A 75 -17.38 -32.11 -17.35
C PRO A 75 -18.43 -32.91 -18.12
N GLN A 76 -18.54 -32.68 -19.43
CA GLN A 76 -19.27 -33.58 -20.31
C GLN A 76 -18.35 -34.72 -20.71
N SER A 77 -18.85 -35.93 -20.47
CA SER A 77 -18.24 -37.20 -20.86
C SER A 77 -17.80 -37.19 -22.33
N SER A 78 -16.57 -37.63 -22.54
CA SER A 78 -15.93 -37.99 -23.80
C SER A 78 -16.88 -38.35 -24.95
N ARG A 79 -16.77 -37.64 -26.08
CA ARG A 79 -16.75 -38.25 -27.43
C ARG A 79 -16.36 -37.24 -28.52
N LYS A 80 -15.26 -37.57 -29.19
CA LYS A 80 -14.82 -37.22 -30.56
C LYS A 80 -14.33 -35.79 -30.81
N SER A 81 -13.04 -35.63 -30.58
CA SER A 81 -12.14 -34.74 -31.33
C SER A 81 -11.91 -35.32 -32.74
N GLU A 82 -12.28 -34.58 -33.79
CA GLU A 82 -11.68 -34.59 -35.13
C GLU A 82 -12.56 -33.74 -36.06
N ASP A 83 -12.49 -32.39 -35.98
CA ASP A 83 -12.75 -31.55 -37.17
C ASP A 83 -12.44 -30.03 -37.04
N ALA A 84 -11.35 -29.63 -36.36
CA ALA A 84 -11.04 -28.20 -36.18
C ALA A 84 -9.63 -27.78 -36.63
N ARG A 85 -9.10 -28.42 -37.69
CA ARG A 85 -7.82 -28.02 -38.32
C ARG A 85 -7.93 -27.59 -39.79
N SER A 86 -9.13 -27.34 -40.31
CA SER A 86 -9.38 -27.14 -41.75
C SER A 86 -10.02 -25.79 -42.15
N ARG A 87 -9.88 -24.70 -41.38
CA ARG A 87 -10.47 -23.39 -41.79
C ARG A 87 -9.63 -22.13 -41.58
N PHE A 88 -8.30 -22.24 -41.44
CA PHE A 88 -7.40 -21.08 -41.52
C PHE A 88 -6.42 -21.23 -42.68
N LYS A 89 -6.90 -20.95 -43.91
CA LYS A 89 -6.10 -20.53 -45.07
C LYS A 89 -7.01 -20.28 -46.29
N LYS A 90 -7.52 -19.06 -46.41
CA LYS A 90 -7.85 -18.33 -47.66
C LYS A 90 -8.62 -17.07 -47.27
N VAL A 91 -8.01 -15.91 -47.40
CA VAL A 91 -8.17 -15.01 -48.56
C VAL A 91 -7.14 -13.90 -48.40
N SER A 92 -6.23 -13.82 -49.36
CA SER A 92 -5.33 -12.70 -49.61
C SER A 92 -5.64 -12.16 -51.01
N GLY A 93 -5.82 -10.84 -51.13
CA GLY A 93 -5.61 -10.08 -52.37
C GLY A 93 -6.87 -9.77 -53.20
N MET A 94 -7.23 -8.50 -53.27
CA MET A 94 -7.24 -7.74 -54.55
C MET A 94 -7.47 -6.24 -54.30
N ASP A 95 -6.70 -5.45 -55.03
CA ASP A 95 -6.55 -4.00 -55.00
C ASP A 95 -7.69 -3.21 -55.67
N GLY A 96 -7.82 -1.94 -55.24
CA GLY A 96 -8.10 -0.80 -56.13
C GLY A 96 -9.53 -0.24 -56.14
N CYS A 97 -9.73 0.95 -55.57
CA CYS A 97 -10.11 2.16 -56.31
C CYS A 97 -10.38 3.35 -55.36
N THR A 98 -9.81 4.50 -55.70
CA THR A 98 -9.98 5.82 -55.06
C THR A 98 -11.30 6.49 -55.46
N SER A 99 -12.00 7.15 -54.52
CA SER A 99 -12.65 8.45 -54.79
C SER A 99 -13.08 9.14 -53.49
N GLU A 100 -12.93 10.47 -53.50
CA GLU A 100 -13.28 11.43 -52.46
C GLU A 100 -14.81 11.58 -52.29
N SER A 101 -15.29 11.87 -51.08
CA SER A 101 -15.86 13.19 -50.73
C SER A 101 -16.67 13.19 -49.42
N ALA A 102 -16.70 14.38 -48.82
CA ALA A 102 -17.63 14.89 -47.80
C ALA A 102 -17.46 14.43 -46.34
N ARG A 103 -16.68 15.21 -45.58
CA ARG A 103 -16.84 15.35 -44.13
C ARG A 103 -18.06 16.25 -43.85
N ASP A 104 -19.02 15.74 -43.10
CA ASP A 104 -20.04 16.52 -42.40
C ASP A 104 -19.59 16.74 -40.95
N PRO A 105 -19.45 18.00 -40.46
CA PRO A 105 -19.03 18.27 -39.09
C PRO A 105 -20.26 18.38 -38.18
N ARG A 106 -20.81 17.24 -37.71
CA ARG A 106 -21.70 17.19 -36.53
C ARG A 106 -22.13 15.79 -36.06
N THR A 107 -21.19 14.88 -35.80
CA THR A 107 -21.45 13.74 -34.90
C THR A 107 -20.20 13.50 -34.04
N ASN A 108 -20.37 13.59 -32.72
CA ASN A 108 -19.37 13.13 -31.76
C ASN A 108 -19.49 11.60 -31.65
N GLU A 109 -19.28 10.90 -32.78
CA GLU A 109 -19.22 9.44 -32.82
C GLU A 109 -17.83 9.03 -32.35
N THR A 110 -17.76 8.50 -31.13
CA THR A 110 -16.57 7.83 -30.59
C THR A 110 -16.08 6.80 -31.60
N ASP A 111 -14.78 6.83 -31.91
CA ASP A 111 -14.16 5.96 -32.91
C ASP A 111 -14.47 4.48 -32.62
N PRO A 112 -15.04 3.71 -33.57
CA PRO A 112 -15.32 2.29 -33.39
C PRO A 112 -14.10 1.46 -32.98
N GLU A 113 -12.89 1.84 -33.39
CA GLU A 113 -11.65 1.18 -32.92
C GLU A 113 -11.34 1.51 -31.46
N GLU A 114 -11.60 2.74 -31.01
CA GLU A 114 -11.42 3.16 -29.62
C GLU A 114 -12.42 2.45 -28.69
N VAL A 115 -13.69 2.34 -29.12
CA VAL A 115 -14.73 1.56 -28.42
C VAL A 115 -14.38 0.07 -28.38
N TYR A 116 -13.80 -0.46 -29.47
CA TYR A 116 -13.37 -1.86 -29.55
C TYR A 116 -12.16 -2.15 -28.66
N LEU A 117 -11.16 -1.27 -28.64
CA LEU A 117 -9.95 -1.38 -27.82
C LEU A 117 -10.25 -1.16 -26.32
N ASP A 118 -11.11 -0.22 -25.97
CA ASP A 118 -11.63 -0.07 -24.59
C ASP A 118 -12.43 -1.32 -24.18
N GLY A 119 -13.24 -1.86 -25.09
CA GLY A 119 -13.96 -3.11 -24.91
C GLY A 119 -13.07 -4.32 -24.64
N ILE A 120 -11.93 -4.46 -25.34
CA ILE A 120 -10.93 -5.51 -25.13
C ILE A 120 -10.17 -5.27 -23.81
N THR A 121 -9.74 -4.04 -23.55
CA THR A 121 -8.98 -3.67 -22.35
C THR A 121 -9.80 -3.96 -21.09
N ARG A 122 -11.08 -3.56 -21.05
CA ARG A 122 -12.02 -3.88 -19.96
C ARG A 122 -12.24 -5.39 -19.79
N THR A 123 -12.30 -6.14 -20.89
CA THR A 123 -12.41 -7.61 -20.83
C THR A 123 -11.16 -8.24 -20.21
N SER A 124 -9.97 -7.75 -20.56
CA SER A 124 -8.70 -8.24 -20.01
C SER A 124 -8.53 -7.95 -18.51
N VAL A 125 -8.93 -6.76 -18.04
CA VAL A 125 -8.89 -6.38 -16.62
C VAL A 125 -9.84 -7.26 -15.82
N PHE A 126 -11.02 -7.55 -16.38
CA PHE A 126 -12.00 -8.39 -15.72
C PHE A 126 -11.55 -9.86 -15.62
N VAL A 127 -10.93 -10.42 -16.67
CA VAL A 127 -10.34 -11.78 -16.62
C VAL A 127 -9.27 -11.86 -15.52
N LYS A 128 -8.34 -10.90 -15.48
CA LYS A 128 -7.30 -10.83 -14.44
C LYS A 128 -7.88 -10.76 -13.03
N HIS A 129 -8.98 -10.04 -12.85
CA HIS A 129 -9.67 -9.99 -11.56
C HIS A 129 -10.27 -11.36 -11.17
N LEU A 130 -10.86 -12.09 -12.12
CA LEU A 130 -11.39 -13.43 -11.85
C LEU A 130 -10.28 -14.43 -11.49
N GLU A 131 -9.18 -14.42 -12.23
CA GLU A 131 -7.98 -15.22 -11.92
C GLU A 131 -7.44 -14.89 -10.52
N TRP A 132 -7.41 -13.60 -10.17
CA TRP A 132 -7.02 -13.16 -8.83
C TRP A 132 -8.00 -13.70 -7.76
N ARG A 133 -9.31 -13.66 -8.00
CA ARG A 133 -10.30 -14.20 -7.05
C ARG A 133 -10.19 -15.71 -6.87
N GLU A 134 -9.92 -16.44 -7.96
CA GLU A 134 -9.68 -17.89 -7.91
C GLU A 134 -8.42 -18.21 -7.10
N LYS A 135 -7.33 -17.48 -7.35
CA LYS A 135 -6.05 -17.66 -6.65
C LYS A 135 -6.14 -17.30 -5.17
N TRP A 136 -6.68 -16.13 -4.85
CA TRP A 136 -6.59 -15.55 -3.51
C TRP A 136 -7.78 -15.87 -2.61
N ARG A 137 -8.92 -16.29 -3.18
CA ARG A 137 -10.13 -16.68 -2.46
C ARG A 137 -10.51 -15.67 -1.35
N PRO A 138 -10.77 -14.40 -1.69
CA PRO A 138 -10.94 -13.32 -0.71
C PRO A 138 -12.04 -13.57 0.34
N GLU A 139 -13.12 -14.26 -0.02
CA GLU A 139 -14.18 -14.64 0.93
C GLU A 139 -13.68 -15.63 1.99
N TYR A 140 -12.91 -16.64 1.56
CA TYR A 140 -12.24 -17.56 2.50
C TYR A 140 -11.27 -16.81 3.41
N LEU A 141 -10.50 -15.85 2.85
CA LEU A 141 -9.60 -15.01 3.65
C LEU A 141 -10.33 -14.18 4.70
N ARG A 142 -11.57 -13.75 4.43
CA ARG A 142 -12.42 -13.00 5.36
C ARG A 142 -13.06 -13.87 6.45
N ASP A 143 -13.56 -15.05 6.08
CA ASP A 143 -14.46 -15.80 6.97
C ASP A 143 -13.76 -16.97 7.68
N GLU A 144 -12.83 -17.65 7.00
CA GLU A 144 -12.33 -18.96 7.44
C GLU A 144 -10.80 -19.01 7.64
N TRP A 145 -10.04 -18.14 6.98
CA TRP A 145 -8.58 -18.17 7.06
C TRP A 145 -8.08 -17.86 8.48
N LYS A 146 -7.35 -18.80 9.06
CA LYS A 146 -6.70 -18.63 10.36
C LYS A 146 -5.52 -17.69 10.24
N VAL A 147 -5.72 -16.46 10.72
CA VAL A 147 -4.68 -15.42 10.71
C VAL A 147 -3.50 -15.88 11.59
N PRO A 148 -2.25 -15.83 11.09
CA PRO A 148 -1.07 -16.08 11.92
C PRO A 148 -1.01 -15.18 13.15
N GLU A 149 -0.63 -15.74 14.31
CA GLU A 149 -0.60 -15.02 15.60
C GLU A 149 0.25 -13.74 15.53
N VAL A 150 1.39 -13.79 14.85
CA VAL A 150 2.25 -12.62 14.63
C VAL A 150 1.50 -11.48 13.93
N LEU A 151 0.64 -11.79 12.96
CA LEU A 151 -0.16 -10.76 12.28
C LEU A 151 -1.34 -10.28 13.14
N GLN A 152 -1.85 -11.09 14.06
CA GLN A 152 -2.90 -10.65 14.98
C GLN A 152 -2.37 -9.66 16.03
N ILE A 153 -1.13 -9.88 16.50
CA ILE A 153 -0.53 -9.07 17.57
C ILE A 153 0.17 -7.83 17.01
N TYR A 154 1.01 -8.01 15.99
CA TYR A 154 1.96 -6.98 15.54
C TYR A 154 1.51 -6.20 14.31
N ALA A 155 0.57 -6.72 13.50
CA ALA A 155 0.03 -5.95 12.37
C ALA A 155 -1.10 -5.03 12.84
N SER A 156 -0.73 -3.83 13.28
CA SER A 156 -1.62 -2.87 13.92
C SER A 156 -2.57 -2.21 12.90
N SER A 157 -3.75 -2.81 12.71
CA SER A 157 -4.89 -2.16 12.06
C SER A 157 -6.25 -2.62 12.57
N GLY A 158 -7.21 -1.71 12.62
CA GLY A 158 -8.58 -1.99 13.07
C GLY A 158 -9.61 -1.03 12.47
N PHE A 159 -10.88 -1.43 12.49
CA PHE A 159 -12.00 -0.57 12.10
C PHE A 159 -12.68 -0.03 13.35
N LEU A 160 -12.86 1.29 13.42
CA LEU A 160 -13.53 1.97 14.51
C LEU A 160 -14.58 2.90 13.93
N GLY A 161 -15.86 2.55 14.14
CA GLY A 161 -17.01 3.36 13.75
C GLY A 161 -16.99 3.86 12.31
N HIS A 162 -17.61 5.03 12.13
CA HIS A 162 -17.90 5.63 10.84
C HIS A 162 -17.55 7.12 10.83
N ASP A 163 -17.26 7.64 9.64
CA ASP A 163 -17.14 9.07 9.42
C ASP A 163 -18.52 9.74 9.34
N PHE A 164 -18.57 11.06 9.15
CA PHE A 164 -19.84 11.79 9.03
C PHE A 164 -20.67 11.41 7.79
N LYS A 165 -20.12 10.64 6.85
CA LYS A 165 -20.81 10.15 5.65
C LYS A 165 -21.30 8.71 5.79
N GLY A 166 -21.08 8.09 6.94
CA GLY A 166 -21.42 6.68 7.17
C GLY A 166 -20.41 5.70 6.58
N SER A 167 -19.23 6.15 6.18
CA SER A 167 -18.15 5.30 5.66
C SER A 167 -17.34 4.70 6.82
N PRO A 168 -17.09 3.38 6.84
CA PRO A 168 -16.27 2.76 7.87
C PRO A 168 -14.87 3.37 7.94
N VAL A 169 -14.35 3.61 9.15
CA VAL A 169 -13.01 4.19 9.35
C VAL A 169 -12.02 3.10 9.78
N MET A 170 -10.99 2.89 8.99
CA MET A 170 -9.87 1.99 9.30
C MET A 170 -8.68 2.81 9.81
N PHE A 171 -8.17 2.42 10.97
CA PHE A 171 -6.94 2.93 11.55
C PHE A 171 -5.82 1.91 11.36
N ALA A 172 -4.63 2.37 10.97
CA ALA A 172 -3.43 1.55 10.86
C ALA A 172 -2.22 2.30 11.45
N ASP A 173 -1.64 1.76 12.53
CA ASP A 173 -0.42 2.28 13.15
C ASP A 173 0.81 1.71 12.44
N GLN A 174 1.15 2.30 11.28
CA GLN A 174 2.29 1.87 10.47
C GLN A 174 3.62 2.21 11.12
N GLY A 175 3.67 3.32 11.86
CA GLY A 175 4.82 3.77 12.63
C GLY A 175 5.16 2.85 13.80
N GLY A 176 4.13 2.32 14.47
CA GLY A 176 4.25 1.33 15.53
C GLY A 176 4.45 -0.11 15.05
N MET A 177 4.28 -0.41 13.76
CA MET A 177 4.39 -1.76 13.22
C MET A 177 5.81 -2.09 12.75
N ASP A 178 6.39 -3.18 13.28
CA ASP A 178 7.66 -3.73 12.80
C ASP A 178 7.45 -4.63 11.56
N LEU A 179 7.15 -4.02 10.42
CA LEU A 179 6.87 -4.76 9.18
C LEU A 179 8.05 -5.64 8.74
N LYS A 180 9.29 -5.18 8.93
CA LYS A 180 10.49 -5.98 8.63
C LYS A 180 10.51 -7.25 9.49
N GLY A 181 10.30 -7.13 10.80
CA GLY A 181 10.21 -8.29 11.70
C GLY A 181 9.02 -9.22 11.38
N ILE A 182 7.87 -8.66 11.03
CA ILE A 182 6.71 -9.44 10.56
C ILE A 182 7.08 -10.27 9.33
N LEU A 183 7.75 -9.68 8.33
CA LEU A 183 8.17 -10.38 7.11
C LEU A 183 9.28 -11.42 7.35
N SER A 184 9.98 -11.37 8.49
CA SER A 184 10.86 -12.46 8.96
C SER A 184 10.09 -13.63 9.59
N CYS A 185 8.86 -13.40 10.08
CA CYS A 185 8.00 -14.40 10.69
C CYS A 185 6.97 -15.02 9.74
N VAL A 186 6.45 -14.23 8.79
CA VAL A 186 5.39 -14.65 7.85
C VAL A 186 5.78 -14.34 6.40
N SER A 187 5.08 -14.95 5.45
CA SER A 187 5.50 -14.83 4.05
C SER A 187 4.98 -13.50 3.51
N LYS A 188 5.59 -12.99 2.44
CA LYS A 188 5.02 -11.84 1.71
C LYS A 188 3.58 -12.14 1.31
N GLU A 189 3.30 -13.38 0.87
CA GLU A 189 1.94 -13.82 0.56
C GLU A 189 1.00 -13.80 1.76
N ASP A 190 1.42 -14.26 2.94
CA ASP A 190 0.57 -14.22 4.14
C ASP A 190 0.27 -12.79 4.59
N TYR A 191 1.24 -11.89 4.46
CA TYR A 191 1.00 -10.47 4.72
C TYR A 191 0.02 -9.89 3.69
N ILE A 192 0.14 -10.23 2.40
CA ILE A 192 -0.82 -9.84 1.36
C ILE A 192 -2.21 -10.43 1.65
N ARG A 193 -2.32 -11.70 2.06
CA ARG A 193 -3.58 -12.34 2.49
C ARG A 193 -4.25 -11.56 3.61
N TRP A 194 -3.46 -11.10 4.59
CA TRP A 194 -3.95 -10.27 5.68
C TRP A 194 -4.47 -8.91 5.21
N VAL A 195 -3.78 -8.25 4.27
CA VAL A 195 -4.28 -6.99 3.68
C VAL A 195 -5.58 -7.22 2.90
N ILE A 196 -5.65 -8.28 2.08
CA ILE A 196 -6.87 -8.65 1.35
C ILE A 196 -8.03 -8.90 2.31
N ARG A 197 -7.78 -9.60 3.43
CA ARG A 197 -8.77 -9.80 4.49
C ARG A 197 -9.29 -8.48 5.03
N LYS A 198 -8.43 -7.48 5.28
CA LYS A 198 -8.86 -6.15 5.77
C LYS A 198 -9.74 -5.42 4.75
N PHE A 199 -9.43 -5.50 3.46
CA PHE A 199 -10.29 -4.95 2.40
C PHE A 199 -11.60 -5.70 2.24
N GLU A 200 -11.64 -7.01 2.43
CA GLU A 200 -12.91 -7.74 2.42
C GLU A 200 -13.76 -7.45 3.68
N GLN A 201 -13.12 -7.18 4.81
CA GLN A 201 -13.81 -6.73 6.02
C GLN A 201 -14.42 -5.32 5.86
N SER A 202 -13.76 -4.36 5.20
CA SER A 202 -14.42 -3.08 4.87
C SER A 202 -15.61 -3.29 3.95
N ARG A 203 -15.47 -4.12 2.90
CA ARG A 203 -16.57 -4.46 1.99
C ARG A 203 -17.75 -5.09 2.70
N GLN A 204 -17.50 -5.97 3.67
CA GLN A 204 -18.56 -6.57 4.47
C GLN A 204 -19.27 -5.54 5.34
N LYS A 205 -18.53 -4.66 6.03
CA LYS A 205 -19.12 -3.59 6.86
C LYS A 205 -20.04 -2.69 6.05
N MET A 206 -19.53 -2.17 4.93
CA MET A 206 -20.32 -1.38 3.97
C MET A 206 -21.57 -2.13 3.48
N ARG A 207 -21.51 -3.46 3.27
CA ARG A 207 -22.70 -4.23 2.86
C ARG A 207 -23.73 -4.39 3.97
N LEU A 208 -23.30 -4.68 5.20
CA LEU A 208 -24.19 -4.97 6.32
C LEU A 208 -24.88 -3.72 6.84
N GLU A 209 -24.18 -2.59 6.83
CA GLU A 209 -24.64 -1.32 7.40
C GLU A 209 -25.53 -0.53 6.42
N HIS A 210 -25.72 -1.02 5.20
CA HIS A 210 -26.57 -0.42 4.16
C HIS A 210 -27.74 -1.32 3.74
N ALA A 211 -28.15 -2.25 4.60
CA ALA A 211 -29.35 -3.05 4.37
C ALA A 211 -30.65 -2.22 4.41
N ASP A 212 -30.68 -1.10 5.14
CA ASP A 212 -31.89 -0.31 5.42
C ASP A 212 -31.76 1.20 5.08
N GLU A 213 -32.01 1.60 3.83
CA GLU A 213 -32.58 2.93 3.48
C GLU A 213 -31.70 4.20 3.33
N SER A 214 -30.37 4.14 3.22
CA SER A 214 -29.61 5.29 2.67
C SER A 214 -28.54 4.82 1.69
N GLY A 215 -28.48 5.44 0.51
CA GLY A 215 -27.59 5.05 -0.60
C GLY A 215 -26.13 4.80 -0.17
N PRO A 216 -25.37 4.01 -0.96
CA PRO A 216 -24.22 3.28 -0.46
C PRO A 216 -23.07 4.20 -0.03
N ALA A 217 -22.57 4.06 1.20
CA ALA A 217 -21.14 4.22 1.40
C ALA A 217 -20.49 3.00 0.73
N SER A 218 -20.14 3.16 -0.55
CA SER A 218 -19.38 2.17 -1.32
C SER A 218 -17.89 2.20 -0.99
N GLN A 219 -17.49 3.07 -0.06
CA GLN A 219 -16.12 3.43 0.20
C GLN A 219 -15.81 3.49 1.70
N PHE A 220 -14.54 3.35 2.05
CA PHE A 220 -14.06 3.45 3.42
C PHE A 220 -12.99 4.54 3.57
N VAL A 221 -12.75 4.97 4.81
CA VAL A 221 -11.72 5.97 5.15
C VAL A 221 -10.52 5.24 5.77
N MET A 222 -9.31 5.63 5.39
CA MET A 222 -8.06 5.12 5.98
C MET A 222 -7.32 6.21 6.76
N ILE A 223 -6.85 5.86 7.95
CA ILE A 223 -5.94 6.67 8.77
C ILE A 223 -4.64 5.89 8.95
N PHE A 224 -3.54 6.43 8.43
CA PHE A 224 -2.19 5.88 8.56
C PHE A 224 -1.36 6.75 9.50
N GLU A 225 -0.99 6.21 10.66
CA GLU A 225 -0.01 6.84 11.55
C GLU A 225 1.39 6.40 11.14
N LEU A 226 2.25 7.37 10.75
CA LEU A 226 3.61 7.10 10.27
C LEU A 226 4.70 7.40 11.30
N GLN A 227 4.36 7.97 12.46
CA GLN A 227 5.31 8.28 13.51
C GLN A 227 6.00 7.00 14.01
N GLY A 228 7.31 6.89 13.75
CA GLY A 228 8.10 5.70 14.09
C GLY A 228 8.68 4.98 12.87
N TRP A 229 8.28 5.36 11.65
CA TRP A 229 8.95 4.90 10.44
C TRP A 229 10.45 5.22 10.48
N SER A 230 11.26 4.17 10.33
CA SER A 230 12.69 4.29 10.02
C SER A 230 12.88 4.25 8.51
N PHE A 231 13.78 5.09 8.01
CA PHE A 231 14.20 5.09 6.61
C PHE A 231 14.67 3.68 6.19
N SER A 232 15.54 3.02 6.96
CA SER A 232 16.08 1.71 6.57
C SER A 232 15.02 0.62 6.52
N SER A 233 14.04 0.68 7.42
CA SER A 233 12.94 -0.27 7.45
C SER A 233 12.06 -0.11 6.21
N VAL A 234 11.66 1.14 5.91
CA VAL A 234 10.79 1.47 4.77
C VAL A 234 11.45 1.14 3.44
N PHE A 235 12.73 1.47 3.28
CA PHE A 235 13.47 1.21 2.04
C PHE A 235 14.13 -0.17 1.99
N SER A 236 13.88 -1.06 2.96
CA SER A 236 14.31 -2.44 2.87
C SER A 236 13.63 -3.13 1.69
N LYS A 237 14.37 -3.97 0.96
CA LYS A 237 13.85 -4.67 -0.23
C LYS A 237 12.55 -5.43 0.08
N ALA A 238 12.48 -6.11 1.22
CA ALA A 238 11.30 -6.90 1.60
C ALA A 238 10.05 -6.03 1.75
N VAL A 239 10.18 -4.85 2.36
CA VAL A 239 9.08 -3.89 2.56
C VAL A 239 8.68 -3.23 1.25
N LEU A 240 9.64 -2.76 0.44
CA LEU A 240 9.35 -2.17 -0.87
C LEU A 240 8.64 -3.16 -1.79
N ASP A 241 9.14 -4.40 -1.88
CA ASP A 241 8.54 -5.45 -2.71
C ASP A 241 7.08 -5.71 -2.32
N VAL A 242 6.79 -5.84 -1.01
CA VAL A 242 5.43 -6.17 -0.55
C VAL A 242 4.49 -4.98 -0.68
N SER A 243 4.95 -3.76 -0.41
CA SER A 243 4.16 -2.53 -0.56
C SER A 243 3.77 -2.28 -2.02
N SER A 244 4.70 -2.47 -2.96
CA SER A 244 4.40 -2.35 -4.40
C SER A 244 3.38 -3.41 -4.85
N ALA A 245 3.53 -4.66 -4.40
CA ALA A 245 2.58 -5.72 -4.70
C ALA A 245 1.17 -5.45 -4.13
N ILE A 246 1.08 -4.85 -2.95
CA ILE A 246 -0.19 -4.42 -2.35
C ILE A 246 -0.82 -3.28 -3.17
N GLY A 247 -0.04 -2.28 -3.57
CA GLY A 247 -0.51 -1.16 -4.40
C GLY A 247 -1.10 -1.65 -5.72
N GLU A 248 -0.37 -2.49 -6.44
CA GLU A 248 -0.84 -3.10 -7.70
C GLU A 248 -2.10 -3.94 -7.48
N MET A 249 -2.13 -4.79 -6.44
CA MET A 249 -3.28 -5.62 -6.11
C MET A 249 -4.52 -4.78 -5.78
N GLN A 250 -4.37 -3.70 -5.01
CA GLN A 250 -5.45 -2.80 -4.62
C GLN A 250 -6.10 -2.17 -5.86
N GLU A 251 -5.29 -1.57 -6.74
CA GLU A 251 -5.80 -0.86 -7.93
C GLU A 251 -6.45 -1.81 -8.92
N ALA A 252 -5.89 -3.01 -9.11
CA ALA A 252 -6.44 -3.99 -10.03
C ALA A 252 -7.75 -4.63 -9.53
N ASN A 253 -7.96 -4.77 -8.21
CA ASN A 253 -9.02 -5.62 -7.64
C ASN A 253 -10.04 -4.90 -6.76
N TYR A 254 -9.72 -3.70 -6.30
CA TYR A 254 -10.56 -2.87 -5.42
C TYR A 254 -10.77 -1.45 -6.00
N PRO A 255 -11.27 -1.33 -7.24
CA PRO A 255 -11.47 -0.03 -7.87
C PRO A 255 -12.54 0.77 -7.11
N GLU A 256 -12.30 2.08 -6.99
CA GLU A 256 -13.20 3.02 -6.29
C GLU A 256 -13.57 2.62 -4.86
N HIS A 257 -12.73 1.83 -4.18
CA HIS A 257 -12.99 1.36 -2.82
C HIS A 257 -12.61 2.39 -1.74
N LEU A 258 -11.61 3.23 -2.01
CA LEU A 258 -11.15 4.27 -1.07
C LEU A 258 -12.00 5.53 -1.20
N GLN A 259 -12.47 6.08 -0.07
CA GLN A 259 -13.07 7.42 0.01
C GLN A 259 -11.99 8.47 0.20
N ARG A 260 -11.15 8.28 1.22
CA ARG A 260 -10.06 9.18 1.61
C ARG A 260 -9.03 8.44 2.44
N ALA A 261 -7.75 8.73 2.23
CA ALA A 261 -6.66 8.24 3.06
C ALA A 261 -5.92 9.43 3.68
N TYR A 262 -5.78 9.42 5.01
CA TYR A 262 -5.03 10.42 5.75
C TYR A 262 -3.74 9.80 6.26
N PHE A 263 -2.59 10.35 5.87
CA PHE A 263 -1.28 9.96 6.39
C PHE A 263 -0.84 11.02 7.40
N LEU A 264 -0.65 10.60 8.65
CA LEU A 264 -0.35 11.45 9.80
C LEU A 264 1.13 11.37 10.14
N ASN A 265 1.67 12.44 10.73
CA ASN A 265 3.08 12.53 11.13
C ASN A 265 4.03 12.09 10.00
N VAL A 266 3.75 12.56 8.80
CA VAL A 266 4.46 12.15 7.59
C VAL A 266 5.96 12.47 7.74
N PRO A 267 6.86 11.47 7.67
CA PRO A 267 8.29 11.72 7.79
C PRO A 267 8.80 12.47 6.56
N TRP A 268 9.91 13.20 6.71
CA TRP A 268 10.51 13.99 5.63
C TRP A 268 10.80 13.17 4.36
N PHE A 269 11.14 11.88 4.51
CA PHE A 269 11.46 10.98 3.39
C PHE A 269 10.24 10.36 2.71
N PHE A 270 9.03 10.65 3.19
CA PHE A 270 7.83 10.03 2.67
C PHE A 270 7.65 10.26 1.17
N THR A 271 7.99 11.44 0.66
CA THR A 271 7.92 11.73 -0.78
C THR A 271 8.75 10.76 -1.61
N MET A 272 9.91 10.32 -1.10
CA MET A 272 10.73 9.29 -1.74
C MET A 272 10.01 7.94 -1.75
N ALA A 273 9.42 7.53 -0.62
CA ALA A 273 8.66 6.28 -0.55
C ALA A 273 7.42 6.31 -1.46
N LEU A 274 6.70 7.43 -1.50
CA LEU A 274 5.56 7.63 -2.38
C LEU A 274 5.96 7.50 -3.85
N ASN A 275 7.09 8.07 -4.27
CA ASN A 275 7.55 7.99 -5.65
C ASN A 275 7.83 6.56 -6.12
N ILE A 276 8.17 5.64 -5.22
CA ILE A 276 8.36 4.21 -5.56
C ILE A 276 7.02 3.52 -5.81
N VAL A 277 5.99 3.82 -5.00
CA VAL A 277 4.68 3.17 -5.12
C VAL A 277 3.75 3.86 -6.13
N LYS A 278 3.99 5.14 -6.42
CA LYS A 278 3.18 5.98 -7.31
C LYS A 278 2.95 5.41 -8.71
N PRO A 279 3.91 4.73 -9.38
CA PRO A 279 3.67 4.11 -10.69
C PRO A 279 2.58 3.03 -10.67
N PHE A 280 2.28 2.47 -9.50
CA PHE A 280 1.25 1.45 -9.31
C PHE A 280 -0.09 2.03 -8.87
N LEU A 281 -0.20 3.34 -8.59
CA LEU A 281 -1.42 4.00 -8.11
C LEU A 281 -2.08 4.82 -9.21
N HIS A 282 -3.40 4.71 -9.33
CA HIS A 282 -4.16 5.51 -10.27
C HIS A 282 -4.29 6.96 -9.78
N ARG A 283 -4.43 7.92 -10.70
CA ARG A 283 -4.60 9.34 -10.36
C ARG A 283 -5.78 9.58 -9.41
N ALA A 284 -6.89 8.89 -9.63
CA ALA A 284 -8.07 8.97 -8.77
C ALA A 284 -7.79 8.53 -7.32
N THR A 285 -6.88 7.59 -7.10
CA THR A 285 -6.45 7.18 -5.75
C THR A 285 -5.52 8.23 -5.15
N LEU A 286 -4.56 8.75 -5.91
CA LEU A 286 -3.65 9.80 -5.45
C LEU A 286 -4.40 11.06 -5.01
N ASP A 287 -5.44 11.46 -5.75
CA ASP A 287 -6.29 12.63 -5.43
C ASP A 287 -7.09 12.45 -4.13
N LYS A 288 -7.21 11.22 -3.61
CA LYS A 288 -7.89 10.90 -2.34
C LYS A 288 -6.94 10.87 -1.14
N ILE A 289 -5.64 11.07 -1.34
CA ILE A 289 -4.64 11.04 -0.28
C ILE A 289 -4.41 12.44 0.30
N VAL A 290 -4.41 12.54 1.63
CA VAL A 290 -4.12 13.76 2.38
C VAL A 290 -2.91 13.50 3.28
N PHE A 291 -1.86 14.30 3.11
CA PHE A 291 -0.64 14.24 3.92
C PHE A 291 -0.69 15.32 4.99
N LEU A 292 -0.49 14.94 6.24
CA LEU A 292 -0.59 15.83 7.39
C LEU A 292 0.65 15.66 8.28
N GLY A 293 1.21 16.78 8.71
CA GLY A 293 2.35 16.83 9.61
C GLY A 293 1.97 16.51 11.06
N GLY A 294 2.33 17.40 11.98
CA GLY A 294 2.09 17.24 13.41
C GLY A 294 0.61 17.34 13.84
N LYS A 295 0.39 17.17 15.14
CA LYS A 295 -0.95 17.19 15.79
C LYS A 295 -1.75 18.44 15.48
N ASP A 296 -1.09 19.60 15.48
CA ASP A 296 -1.65 20.90 15.13
C ASP A 296 -2.25 20.93 13.72
N GLN A 297 -1.71 20.14 12.79
CA GLN A 297 -2.22 20.03 11.43
C GLN A 297 -3.30 18.97 11.28
N TYR A 298 -3.07 17.76 11.83
CA TYR A 298 -4.00 16.67 11.56
C TYR A 298 -5.26 16.69 12.41
N VAL A 299 -5.20 17.13 13.67
CA VAL A 299 -6.36 17.07 14.57
C VAL A 299 -7.53 17.91 14.03
N PRO A 300 -7.34 19.16 13.56
CA PRO A 300 -8.43 19.93 12.95
C PRO A 300 -9.05 19.24 11.73
N VAL A 301 -8.22 18.64 10.87
CA VAL A 301 -8.68 17.95 9.66
C VAL A 301 -9.47 16.68 10.00
N LEU A 302 -8.95 15.85 10.90
CA LEU A 302 -9.60 14.60 11.28
C LEU A 302 -10.93 14.85 12.01
N THR A 303 -10.97 15.83 12.91
CA THR A 303 -12.20 16.14 13.67
C THR A 303 -13.29 16.81 12.84
N GLN A 304 -12.96 17.38 11.68
CA GLN A 304 -13.94 17.81 10.67
C GLN A 304 -14.46 16.65 9.82
N ALA A 305 -13.67 15.60 9.64
CA ALA A 305 -14.02 14.46 8.80
C ALA A 305 -14.71 13.33 9.57
N ILE A 306 -14.35 13.13 10.83
CA ILE A 306 -14.72 11.96 11.65
C ILE A 306 -15.22 12.45 13.02
N PRO A 307 -16.33 11.89 13.55
CA PRO A 307 -16.81 12.20 14.89
C PRO A 307 -15.74 11.93 15.97
N LYS A 308 -15.66 12.81 16.97
CA LYS A 308 -14.62 12.75 18.02
C LYS A 308 -14.73 11.50 18.90
N GLU A 309 -15.93 10.97 19.07
CA GLU A 309 -16.26 9.75 19.79
C GLU A 309 -15.80 8.48 19.07
N ILE A 310 -15.54 8.57 17.77
CA ILE A 310 -14.98 7.48 16.97
C ILE A 310 -13.45 7.56 16.95
N LEU A 311 -12.91 8.78 16.85
CA LEU A 311 -11.48 9.04 16.79
C LEU A 311 -10.80 8.71 18.15
N PRO A 312 -9.74 7.87 18.16
CA PRO A 312 -8.95 7.63 19.38
C PRO A 312 -8.35 8.91 19.97
N LYS A 313 -8.28 8.97 21.30
CA LYS A 313 -7.76 10.12 22.05
C LYS A 313 -6.32 10.44 21.67
N PHE A 314 -5.53 9.42 21.32
CA PHE A 314 -4.15 9.59 20.84
C PHE A 314 -4.07 10.50 19.60
N TRP A 315 -5.05 10.40 18.68
CA TRP A 315 -5.17 11.20 17.46
C TRP A 315 -6.10 12.41 17.58
N GLY A 316 -6.41 12.85 18.80
CA GLY A 316 -7.16 14.09 19.05
C GLY A 316 -8.68 13.94 19.15
N GLY A 317 -9.18 12.71 19.20
CA GLY A 317 -10.58 12.45 19.54
C GLY A 317 -10.80 12.24 21.04
N THR A 318 -11.82 11.46 21.37
CA THR A 318 -12.25 11.18 22.75
C THR A 318 -12.35 9.69 23.04
N ARG A 319 -12.23 8.83 22.03
CA ARG A 319 -12.33 7.39 22.20
C ARG A 319 -11.10 6.84 22.93
N VAL A 320 -11.36 5.93 23.86
CA VAL A 320 -10.36 5.14 24.58
C VAL A 320 -10.85 3.69 24.63
N ASP A 321 -9.95 2.75 24.89
CA ASP A 321 -10.33 1.38 25.23
C ASP A 321 -10.99 1.31 26.61
N GLU A 322 -11.58 0.15 26.94
CA GLU A 322 -12.20 -0.11 28.25
C GLU A 322 -11.22 0.07 29.42
N ASP A 323 -9.94 -0.19 29.21
CA ASP A 323 -8.86 0.02 30.17
C ASP A 323 -8.32 1.47 30.19
N GLY A 324 -8.87 2.34 29.35
CA GLY A 324 -8.49 3.75 29.24
C GLY A 324 -7.34 4.03 28.27
N ASP A 325 -6.82 3.03 27.54
CA ASP A 325 -5.73 3.25 26.57
C ASP A 325 -6.18 4.19 25.43
N PRO A 326 -5.47 5.31 25.19
CA PRO A 326 -5.86 6.32 24.21
C PRO A 326 -5.64 5.91 22.75
N LYS A 327 -4.91 4.83 22.47
CA LYS A 327 -4.66 4.30 21.11
C LYS A 327 -5.68 3.24 20.68
N CYS A 328 -6.51 2.75 21.60
CA CYS A 328 -7.46 1.68 21.37
C CYS A 328 -6.84 0.36 20.81
N PRO A 329 -5.76 -0.19 21.41
CA PRO A 329 -5.09 -1.40 20.94
C PRO A 329 -5.98 -2.66 20.93
N SER A 330 -7.08 -2.69 21.68
CA SER A 330 -8.06 -3.79 21.66
C SER A 330 -8.68 -4.02 20.28
N VAL A 331 -8.79 -2.94 19.48
CA VAL A 331 -9.34 -2.97 18.12
C VAL A 331 -8.25 -2.76 17.07
N ILE A 332 -7.34 -1.81 17.30
CA ILE A 332 -6.32 -1.44 16.31
C ILE A 332 -5.15 -2.42 16.34
N GLY A 333 -4.93 -3.11 17.46
CA GLY A 333 -3.79 -4.02 17.64
C GLY A 333 -2.59 -3.30 18.24
N LYS A 334 -1.80 -4.05 19.01
CA LYS A 334 -0.71 -3.51 19.84
C LYS A 334 0.48 -3.02 19.03
N GLY A 335 0.76 -3.64 17.88
CA GLY A 335 1.99 -3.36 17.13
C GLY A 335 3.24 -3.73 17.92
N GLY A 336 4.31 -2.96 17.73
CA GLY A 336 5.59 -3.11 18.41
C GLY A 336 6.61 -3.95 17.63
N LYS A 337 7.81 -4.06 18.21
CA LYS A 337 8.91 -4.88 17.68
C LYS A 337 8.57 -6.36 17.79
N VAL A 338 8.80 -7.12 16.72
CA VAL A 338 8.57 -8.56 16.74
C VAL A 338 9.76 -9.24 17.43
N PRO A 339 9.55 -10.08 18.47
CA PRO A 339 10.63 -10.82 19.09
C PRO A 339 11.35 -11.72 18.09
N LYS A 340 12.68 -11.63 18.03
CA LYS A 340 13.52 -12.44 17.11
C LYS A 340 13.32 -13.95 17.30
N SER A 341 12.89 -14.40 18.48
CA SER A 341 12.55 -15.80 18.75
C SER A 341 11.41 -16.34 17.88
N LEU A 342 10.58 -15.45 17.30
CA LEU A 342 9.48 -15.82 16.41
C LEU A 342 9.91 -15.89 14.94
N TYR A 343 11.14 -15.51 14.61
CA TYR A 343 11.60 -15.46 13.23
C TYR A 343 11.69 -16.88 12.67
N ARG A 344 11.34 -17.05 11.39
CA ARG A 344 11.45 -18.35 10.74
C ARG A 344 12.93 -18.69 10.59
N ARG A 345 13.33 -19.86 11.12
CA ARG A 345 14.69 -20.35 11.02
C ARG A 345 14.99 -20.80 9.58
N ASN A 346 15.50 -19.90 8.74
CA ASN A 346 16.02 -20.27 7.42
C ASN A 346 17.47 -20.73 7.53
N LYS A 347 17.81 -21.92 7.00
CA LYS A 347 19.20 -22.44 6.96
C LYS A 347 20.17 -21.51 6.21
N ASN A 348 19.67 -20.72 5.26
CA ASN A 348 20.46 -19.76 4.48
C ASN A 348 20.70 -18.45 5.24
N GLU A 349 19.91 -18.16 6.28
CA GLU A 349 20.03 -16.93 7.07
C GLU A 349 21.04 -17.07 8.22
N LYS A 350 21.39 -18.28 8.69
CA LYS A 350 22.53 -18.44 9.60
C LYS A 350 23.87 -18.06 8.95
N GLU A 351 24.06 -18.41 7.67
CA GLU A 351 25.22 -17.99 6.90
C GLU A 351 25.16 -16.51 6.51
N ALA A 352 23.96 -15.91 6.48
CA ALA A 352 23.77 -14.47 6.31
C ALA A 352 23.97 -13.71 7.63
N GLU A 353 23.53 -14.24 8.78
CA GLU A 353 23.68 -13.67 10.13
C GLU A 353 25.15 -13.70 10.60
N GLU A 354 25.90 -14.77 10.29
CA GLU A 354 27.36 -14.82 10.53
C GLU A 354 28.14 -13.93 9.55
N LYS A 355 27.59 -13.63 8.36
CA LYS A 355 28.19 -12.69 7.40
C LYS A 355 27.74 -11.23 7.58
N GLU A 356 26.56 -10.99 8.14
CA GLU A 356 25.99 -9.65 8.41
C GLU A 356 26.58 -9.02 9.67
N GLN A 357 27.16 -9.82 10.59
CA GLN A 357 27.99 -9.29 11.68
C GLN A 357 29.36 -8.78 11.21
N GLU A 358 29.83 -9.16 10.01
CA GLU A 358 31.13 -8.73 9.46
C GLU A 358 31.06 -7.96 8.13
N LYS A 359 29.92 -7.93 7.42
CA LYS A 359 29.77 -7.15 6.18
C LYS A 359 29.02 -5.85 6.43
N GLU A 360 29.79 -4.78 6.47
CA GLU A 360 29.32 -3.42 6.19
C GLU A 360 28.68 -3.38 4.80
N GLU A 361 27.35 -3.46 4.72
CA GLU A 361 26.59 -3.11 3.51
C GLU A 361 26.76 -1.60 3.24
N PRO A 362 27.13 -1.18 2.01
CA PRO A 362 27.22 0.24 1.67
C PRO A 362 25.80 0.82 1.59
N GLY A 363 25.33 1.43 2.68
CA GLY A 363 24.03 2.09 2.77
C GLY A 363 23.09 1.57 3.88
N GLY A 364 23.57 0.71 4.79
CA GLY A 364 22.77 0.21 5.92
C GLY A 364 22.77 1.12 7.16
N GLU A 365 21.62 1.21 7.86
CA GLU A 365 21.51 1.84 9.18
C GLU A 365 22.29 1.02 10.22
N ARG A 366 23.21 1.69 10.92
CA ARG A 366 24.05 1.15 12.00
C ARG A 366 23.49 1.64 13.33
N GLU A 367 22.94 0.73 14.12
CA GLU A 367 22.51 0.99 15.50
C GLU A 367 23.54 0.43 16.48
N GLY A 368 23.72 1.09 17.62
CA GLY A 368 24.67 0.64 18.62
C GLY A 368 24.55 1.34 19.97
N VAL A 369 25.23 0.75 20.95
CA VAL A 369 25.41 1.32 22.28
C VAL A 369 26.91 1.39 22.56
N LYS A 370 27.39 2.57 22.97
CA LYS A 370 28.79 2.80 23.34
C LYS A 370 28.86 3.54 24.66
N ILE A 371 29.91 3.26 25.43
CA ILE A 371 30.24 4.03 26.63
C ILE A 371 31.32 5.02 26.21
N LEU A 372 31.01 6.31 26.30
CA LEU A 372 31.94 7.40 26.10
C LEU A 372 32.62 7.73 27.42
N ARG A 373 33.91 8.04 27.37
CA ARG A 373 34.68 8.52 28.52
C ARG A 373 35.11 9.96 28.28
N SER A 374 35.26 10.71 29.37
CA SER A 374 35.70 12.10 29.31
C SER A 374 37.02 12.22 28.53
N GLY A 375 37.01 13.06 27.50
CA GLY A 375 38.17 13.32 26.64
C GLY A 375 38.37 12.32 25.49
N GLU A 376 37.56 11.26 25.40
CA GLU A 376 37.54 10.37 24.23
C GLU A 376 36.53 10.88 23.19
N ALA A 377 36.92 10.84 21.92
CA ALA A 377 36.03 11.10 20.80
C ALA A 377 35.59 9.78 20.17
N LEU A 378 34.29 9.55 20.04
CA LEU A 378 33.77 8.44 19.24
C LEU A 378 33.54 8.92 17.81
N ASN A 379 34.15 8.24 16.85
CA ASN A 379 34.00 8.47 15.43
C ASN A 379 33.14 7.37 14.80
N LEU A 380 31.97 7.73 14.28
CA LEU A 380 31.15 6.84 13.47
C LEU A 380 31.35 7.17 11.99
N GLU A 381 32.18 6.38 11.33
CA GLU A 381 32.48 6.54 9.91
C GLU A 381 31.34 6.05 9.02
N CYS A 382 31.08 6.80 7.96
CA CYS A 382 30.14 6.43 6.93
C CYS A 382 30.69 6.78 5.54
N ARG A 383 30.74 5.77 4.67
CA ARG A 383 31.19 5.93 3.28
C ARG A 383 30.00 6.29 2.40
N VAL A 384 30.13 7.40 1.68
CA VAL A 384 29.13 7.94 0.76
C VAL A 384 29.62 7.71 -0.66
N SER A 385 28.86 6.94 -1.42
CA SER A 385 29.21 6.59 -2.80
C SER A 385 28.60 7.53 -3.85
N HIS A 386 27.49 8.20 -3.54
CA HIS A 386 26.75 9.02 -4.49
C HIS A 386 26.52 10.45 -3.98
N PRO A 387 26.81 11.49 -4.79
CA PRO A 387 26.31 12.85 -4.56
C PRO A 387 24.81 12.87 -4.28
N GLY A 388 24.38 13.65 -3.29
CA GLY A 388 22.98 13.73 -2.89
C GLY A 388 22.52 12.57 -2.00
N SER A 389 23.43 11.74 -1.50
CA SER A 389 23.09 10.78 -0.44
C SER A 389 22.73 11.53 0.84
N LEU A 390 21.77 11.03 1.60
CA LEU A 390 21.41 11.63 2.89
C LEU A 390 22.02 10.86 4.04
N LEU A 391 22.82 11.53 4.85
CA LEU A 391 23.24 11.02 6.14
C LEU A 391 22.20 11.43 7.19
N SER A 392 21.69 10.47 7.96
CA SER A 392 20.75 10.69 9.06
C SER A 392 21.25 10.01 10.33
N TRP A 393 20.93 10.60 11.48
CA TRP A 393 21.32 10.06 12.78
C TRP A 393 20.25 10.32 13.83
N LYS A 394 20.21 9.43 14.83
CA LYS A 394 19.46 9.61 16.08
C LYS A 394 20.31 9.12 17.23
N PHE A 395 20.32 9.83 18.35
CA PHE A 395 21.03 9.39 19.55
C PHE A 395 20.42 9.93 20.83
N SER A 396 20.77 9.29 21.94
CA SER A 396 20.41 9.71 23.30
C SER A 396 21.50 9.27 24.28
N THR A 397 21.66 10.03 25.35
CA THR A 397 22.64 9.78 26.42
C THR A 397 21.95 9.60 27.76
N GLU A 398 22.67 9.10 28.75
CA GLU A 398 22.20 9.10 30.14
C GLU A 398 22.63 10.38 30.87
N GLU A 399 23.75 10.97 30.46
CA GLU A 399 24.33 12.15 31.09
C GLU A 399 24.23 13.42 30.23
N GLU A 400 24.41 14.56 30.90
CA GLU A 400 24.51 15.90 30.29
C GLU A 400 25.86 16.13 29.60
N GLY A 401 25.90 17.13 28.71
CA GLY A 401 27.16 17.63 28.15
C GLY A 401 27.72 16.82 26.99
N LEU A 402 26.85 16.20 26.20
CA LEU A 402 27.24 15.62 24.92
C LEU A 402 27.35 16.72 23.85
N GLU A 403 28.45 16.71 23.13
CA GLU A 403 28.66 17.50 21.91
C GLU A 403 28.79 16.57 20.70
N TYR A 404 28.31 17.01 19.55
CA TYR A 404 28.49 16.27 18.30
C TYR A 404 28.75 17.16 17.09
N SER A 405 29.35 16.59 16.05
CA SER A 405 29.65 17.27 14.78
C SER A 405 29.61 16.28 13.61
N VAL A 406 29.43 16.78 12.39
CA VAL A 406 29.57 15.98 11.15
C VAL A 406 30.74 16.51 10.35
N LEU A 407 31.67 15.63 10.00
CA LEU A 407 32.93 15.97 9.35
C LEU A 407 33.09 15.18 8.05
N ARG A 408 33.70 15.81 7.05
CA ARG A 408 34.22 15.14 5.85
C ARG A 408 35.71 14.90 6.03
N LEU A 409 36.16 13.67 5.78
CA LEU A 409 37.56 13.26 5.90
C LEU A 409 38.18 13.28 4.50
N GLU A 410 39.18 14.14 4.27
CA GLU A 410 39.74 14.34 2.93
C GLU A 410 40.81 13.29 2.55
N ASP A 411 41.42 12.60 3.53
CA ASP A 411 42.50 11.60 3.31
C ASP A 411 42.29 10.25 4.01
N GLY A 412 41.05 9.79 4.12
CA GLY A 412 40.74 8.36 4.32
C GLY A 412 41.36 7.64 5.53
N LYS A 413 41.16 8.17 6.75
CA LYS A 413 40.90 7.48 8.04
C LYS A 413 41.01 8.52 9.17
N PRO A 414 40.17 8.50 10.22
CA PRO A 414 40.36 9.37 11.39
C PRO A 414 41.57 8.94 12.23
N LYS A 415 42.16 9.90 12.96
CA LYS A 415 43.36 9.71 13.79
C LYS A 415 43.13 8.76 14.97
N ASP A 416 44.03 7.79 15.14
CA ASP A 416 44.52 7.41 16.46
C ASP A 416 45.66 8.38 16.83
N ASN A 417 45.89 8.63 18.13
CA ASN A 417 46.69 9.74 18.70
C ASN A 417 48.14 9.98 18.19
N HIS A 418 48.67 9.26 17.18
CA HIS A 418 50.07 9.35 16.73
C HIS A 418 50.32 9.17 15.21
N SER A 419 49.65 9.91 14.30
CA SER A 419 50.16 10.10 12.91
C SER A 419 49.69 11.40 12.23
N GLU A 420 50.35 11.75 11.11
CA GLU A 420 50.31 13.01 10.35
C GLU A 420 48.88 13.47 9.95
N ALA A 421 48.74 14.78 9.75
CA ALA A 421 47.45 15.49 9.72
C ALA A 421 46.54 15.09 8.54
N VAL A 422 45.48 14.33 8.85
CA VAL A 422 44.31 14.16 7.97
C VAL A 422 43.55 15.49 7.93
N SER A 423 43.32 16.04 6.72
CA SER A 423 42.48 17.23 6.54
C SER A 423 41.01 16.87 6.81
N GLU A 424 40.39 17.57 7.76
CA GLU A 424 38.98 17.40 8.14
C GLU A 424 38.21 18.69 7.85
N ARG A 425 37.08 18.59 7.15
CA ARG A 425 36.20 19.74 6.86
C ARG A 425 34.86 19.60 7.61
N PRO A 426 34.43 20.58 8.41
CA PRO A 426 33.12 20.54 9.04
C PRO A 426 32.02 20.64 7.97
N VAL A 427 31.10 19.68 8.02
CA VAL A 427 29.83 19.70 7.27
C VAL A 427 28.72 20.20 8.18
N LYS A 428 28.79 19.82 9.47
CA LYS A 428 28.02 20.42 10.55
C LYS A 428 28.98 20.79 11.68
N GLU A 429 28.91 22.06 12.09
CA GLU A 429 29.67 22.58 13.23
C GLU A 429 29.35 21.83 14.52
N ARG A 430 30.31 21.84 15.44
CA ARG A 430 30.15 21.23 16.75
C ARG A 430 29.04 21.92 17.53
N GLU A 431 28.14 21.12 18.08
CA GLU A 431 26.98 21.58 18.82
C GLU A 431 26.81 20.76 20.10
N ARG A 432 26.54 21.46 21.22
CA ARG A 432 26.19 20.86 22.51
C ARG A 432 24.68 20.63 22.57
N VAL A 433 24.26 19.46 23.03
CA VAL A 433 22.84 19.06 23.01
C VAL A 433 22.37 18.39 24.30
N ASP A 434 21.08 18.56 24.61
CA ASP A 434 20.43 17.96 25.78
C ASP A 434 19.92 16.53 25.51
N SER A 435 20.81 15.64 25.04
CA SER A 435 20.45 14.27 24.62
C SER A 435 20.04 13.31 25.75
N HIS A 436 20.16 13.73 27.01
CA HIS A 436 19.65 13.03 28.19
C HIS A 436 18.15 13.28 28.42
N ARG A 437 17.59 14.37 27.87
CA ARG A 437 16.16 14.74 28.02
C ARG A 437 15.28 14.15 26.93
N GLY A 438 15.88 13.54 25.91
CA GLY A 438 15.18 12.96 24.79
C GLY A 438 16.11 12.64 23.62
N THR A 439 15.57 11.94 22.62
CA THR A 439 16.33 11.59 21.42
C THR A 439 16.61 12.82 20.56
N VAL A 440 17.89 13.08 20.31
CA VAL A 440 18.35 14.07 19.34
C VAL A 440 18.43 13.39 17.97
N SER A 441 17.89 14.03 16.95
CA SER A 441 17.90 13.52 15.58
C SER A 441 18.40 14.60 14.62
N GLY A 442 19.08 14.21 13.56
CA GLY A 442 19.51 15.15 12.53
C GLY A 442 19.79 14.48 11.19
N GLU A 443 19.90 15.30 10.17
CA GLU A 443 20.13 14.86 8.81
C GLU A 443 20.92 15.90 8.00
N ILE A 444 21.65 15.42 7.00
CA ILE A 444 22.39 16.27 6.10
C ILE A 444 22.52 15.64 4.71
N LEU A 445 22.23 16.45 3.68
CA LEU A 445 22.36 16.05 2.29
C LEU A 445 23.82 16.22 1.86
N LEU A 446 24.48 15.12 1.56
CA LEU A 446 25.90 15.07 1.24
C LEU A 446 26.09 15.21 -0.26
N GLN A 447 26.55 16.39 -0.68
CA GLN A 447 26.71 16.75 -2.10
C GLN A 447 27.92 16.06 -2.76
N GLU A 448 28.86 15.57 -1.95
CA GLU A 448 30.11 14.99 -2.44
C GLU A 448 30.23 13.54 -1.97
N PRO A 449 30.65 12.60 -2.84
CA PRO A 449 31.04 11.27 -2.40
C PRO A 449 32.33 11.37 -1.58
N GLY A 450 32.51 10.44 -0.65
CA GLY A 450 33.67 10.48 0.26
C GLY A 450 33.42 9.76 1.57
N LEU A 451 34.38 9.91 2.49
CA LEU A 451 34.26 9.41 3.86
C LEU A 451 33.81 10.54 4.77
N TYR A 452 32.75 10.28 5.52
CA TYR A 452 32.20 11.21 6.51
C TYR A 452 32.24 10.57 7.89
N CYS A 453 32.23 11.40 8.92
CA CYS A 453 32.24 10.97 10.31
C CYS A 453 31.22 11.76 11.12
N LEU A 454 30.35 11.05 11.84
CA LEU A 454 29.59 11.60 12.94
C LEU A 454 30.41 11.42 14.22
N ARG A 455 30.89 12.54 14.77
CA ARG A 455 31.81 12.56 15.92
C ARG A 455 31.08 13.02 17.18
N PHE A 456 31.27 12.28 18.27
CA PHE A 456 30.74 12.59 19.60
C PHE A 456 31.85 12.88 20.60
N HIS A 457 31.62 13.83 21.49
CA HIS A 457 32.45 14.11 22.66
C HIS A 457 31.54 14.20 23.88
N SER A 458 31.92 13.52 24.97
CA SER A 458 31.24 13.65 26.25
C SER A 458 32.16 14.33 27.26
N GLU A 459 31.61 15.28 28.01
CA GLU A 459 32.26 15.88 29.18
C GLU A 459 32.17 14.99 30.43
N SER A 460 31.30 13.97 30.41
CA SER A 460 31.12 13.05 31.54
C SER A 460 32.22 11.98 31.59
N SER A 461 32.57 11.53 32.79
CA SER A 461 33.54 10.46 33.00
C SER A 461 33.10 9.11 32.42
N SER A 462 31.79 8.89 32.30
CA SER A 462 31.19 7.69 31.72
C SER A 462 29.77 8.01 31.27
N ASP A 463 29.54 8.04 29.97
CA ASP A 463 28.22 8.35 29.40
C ASP A 463 27.80 7.27 28.41
N ARG A 464 26.59 6.75 28.57
CA ARG A 464 26.05 5.69 27.73
C ARG A 464 25.32 6.29 26.53
N LEU A 465 25.98 6.29 25.39
CA LEU A 465 25.42 6.72 24.11
C LEU A 465 24.68 5.57 23.42
N ASN A 466 23.38 5.74 23.23
CA ASN A 466 22.58 4.93 22.30
C ASN A 466 22.46 5.69 20.99
N TYR A 467 22.81 5.09 19.85
CA TYR A 467 22.78 5.76 18.55
C TYR A 467 22.24 4.88 17.42
N SER A 468 21.75 5.56 16.39
CA SER A 468 21.47 5.05 15.05
C SER A 468 22.05 6.02 14.03
N ILE A 469 22.72 5.53 12.99
CA ILE A 469 23.25 6.31 11.86
C ILE A 469 22.97 5.58 10.55
N ALA A 470 22.50 6.29 9.53
CA ALA A 470 22.19 5.71 8.22
C ALA A 470 22.62 6.61 7.08
N VAL A 471 23.16 6.02 6.01
CA VAL A 471 23.41 6.70 4.73
C VAL A 471 22.45 6.17 3.69
N ALA A 472 21.54 7.02 3.24
CA ALA A 472 20.59 6.74 2.18
C ALA A 472 21.16 7.16 0.82
N LEU A 473 21.06 6.31 -0.19
CA LEU A 473 21.35 6.70 -1.56
C LEU A 473 20.33 7.73 -2.07
N PRO A 474 20.74 8.66 -2.95
CA PRO A 474 19.79 9.53 -3.63
C PRO A 474 18.78 8.67 -4.41
N PRO A 475 17.52 9.12 -4.52
CA PRO A 475 16.57 8.45 -5.41
C PRO A 475 17.13 8.43 -6.83
N ALA A 476 17.03 7.28 -7.51
CA ALA A 476 17.46 7.18 -8.90
C ALA A 476 16.74 8.25 -9.74
N PRO A 477 17.44 8.99 -10.62
CA PRO A 477 16.76 9.84 -11.57
C PRO A 477 15.85 8.96 -12.44
N LEU A 478 14.59 9.38 -12.56
CA LEU A 478 13.57 8.76 -13.42
C LEU A 478 13.91 8.90 -14.90
#